data_AF-A0A8T3Z5X8-F1
#
_entry.id   AF-A0A8T3Z5X8-F1
#
_cell.length_a   1.000
_cell.length_b   1.000
_cell.length_c   1.000
_cell.angle_alpha   90.00
_cell.angle_beta   90.00
_cell.angle_gamma   90.00
#
_symmetry.space_group_name_H-M   'P 1'
#
loop_
_entity.id
_entity.type
_entity.pdbx_description
1 polymer ?
#
loop_
_entity_poly.entity_id
_entity_poly.type
_entity_poly.pdbx_seq_one_letter_code
_entity_poly.pdbx_strand_id
1 'polypeptide(L)'
;MIDIGEFIFVTILKMTQYPSAPFSGEIVSDLVMFLFVPSIFIILIIYQILNRLFESGPRKFKFLFGVGFYLVIIFQGFYAVFAYFAGPYFIFLIFVYGLFFYLIEHFPIARREDEIIEVRQREKGKQSVMFPFNERREMLEKELIICKEEIANIKATGRGNDHGELANAIRRQQQIEKALKRPFG
;
A
#
# COMPACT_ATOMS: atom_id res chain seq x y z
N MET A 1 -28.08 -5.02 41.88
CA MET A 1 -27.11 -4.39 40.97
C MET A 1 -27.29 -5.09 39.64
N ILE A 2 -27.67 -4.38 38.59
CA ILE A 2 -27.78 -5.01 37.26
C ILE A 2 -26.34 -5.31 36.82
N ASP A 3 -26.04 -6.57 36.56
CA ASP A 3 -24.75 -6.97 36.00
C ASP A 3 -24.65 -6.37 34.59
N ILE A 4 -23.54 -5.69 34.30
CA ILE A 4 -23.28 -5.12 32.97
C ILE A 4 -23.35 -6.21 31.90
N GLY A 5 -22.95 -7.45 32.23
CA GLY A 5 -23.14 -8.60 31.37
C GLY A 5 -24.62 -8.85 31.08
N GLU A 6 -25.46 -8.92 32.10
CA GLU A 6 -26.90 -9.17 31.94
C GLU A 6 -27.59 -8.08 31.10
N PHE A 7 -27.23 -6.81 31.31
CA PHE A 7 -27.78 -5.71 30.52
C PHE A 7 -27.40 -5.83 29.03
N ILE A 8 -26.13 -6.07 28.72
CA ILE A 8 -25.68 -6.16 27.32
C ILE A 8 -26.25 -7.42 26.65
N PHE A 9 -26.17 -8.58 27.31
CA PHE A 9 -26.52 -9.85 26.69
C PHE A 9 -28.03 -10.11 26.65
N VAL A 10 -28.76 -9.80 27.71
CA VAL A 10 -30.21 -10.04 27.76
C VAL A 10 -30.99 -8.89 27.11
N THR A 11 -30.58 -7.64 27.34
CA THR A 11 -31.38 -6.48 26.88
C THR A 11 -31.03 -6.05 25.45
N ILE A 12 -29.75 -6.00 25.10
CA ILE A 12 -29.32 -5.57 23.75
C ILE A 12 -29.31 -6.77 22.79
N LEU A 13 -28.70 -7.88 23.20
CA LEU A 13 -28.51 -9.06 22.35
C LEU A 13 -29.66 -10.08 22.42
N LYS A 14 -30.64 -9.88 23.32
CA LYS A 14 -31.82 -10.75 23.50
C LYS A 14 -31.49 -12.22 23.76
N MET A 15 -30.36 -12.50 24.42
CA MET A 15 -30.03 -13.86 24.87
C MET A 15 -30.93 -14.24 26.03
N THR A 16 -31.68 -15.35 25.92
CA THR A 16 -32.60 -15.80 26.96
C THR A 16 -31.91 -16.65 28.04
N GLN A 17 -30.71 -17.15 27.78
CA GLN A 17 -29.96 -17.99 28.71
C GLN A 17 -28.51 -17.53 28.90
N TYR A 18 -28.30 -16.30 29.35
CA TYR A 18 -26.96 -15.88 29.81
C TYR A 18 -26.65 -16.52 31.19
N PRO A 19 -25.44 -17.08 31.44
CA PRO A 19 -24.25 -17.21 30.58
C PRO A 19 -24.16 -18.55 29.81
N SER A 20 -25.14 -19.43 29.96
CA SER A 20 -25.05 -20.84 29.56
C SER A 20 -25.45 -21.16 28.11
N ALA A 21 -26.21 -20.31 27.42
CA ALA A 21 -26.58 -20.50 26.02
C ALA A 21 -26.81 -19.17 25.27
N PRO A 22 -26.23 -19.01 24.07
CA PRO A 22 -26.31 -17.80 23.26
C PRO A 22 -27.63 -17.66 22.48
N PHE A 23 -28.51 -18.66 22.55
CA PHE A 23 -29.70 -18.74 21.73
C PHE A 23 -30.89 -18.08 22.41
N SER A 24 -31.67 -17.36 21.61
CA SER A 24 -32.89 -16.67 22.03
C SER A 24 -34.07 -17.63 22.24
N GLY A 25 -34.02 -18.83 21.65
CA GLY A 25 -35.11 -19.82 21.66
C GLY A 25 -36.11 -19.62 20.51
N GLU A 26 -35.97 -18.52 19.75
CA GLU A 26 -36.67 -18.31 18.49
C GLU A 26 -35.86 -18.91 17.33
N ILE A 27 -36.34 -20.02 16.76
CA ILE A 27 -35.64 -20.80 15.72
C ILE A 27 -35.17 -19.91 14.55
N VAL A 28 -36.00 -18.96 14.11
CA VAL A 28 -35.66 -18.06 12.99
C VAL A 28 -34.52 -17.12 13.37
N SER A 29 -34.59 -16.50 14.55
CA SER A 29 -33.57 -15.60 15.07
C SER A 29 -32.24 -16.32 15.28
N ASP A 30 -32.28 -17.51 15.86
CA ASP A 30 -31.10 -18.32 16.15
C ASP A 30 -30.43 -18.83 14.86
N LEU A 31 -31.22 -19.18 13.83
CA LEU A 31 -30.70 -19.59 12.54
C LEU A 31 -30.07 -18.42 11.76
N VAL A 32 -30.65 -17.23 11.88
CA VAL A 32 -30.06 -15.98 11.37
C VAL A 32 -28.75 -15.68 12.09
N MET A 33 -28.71 -15.72 13.43
CA MET A 33 -27.49 -15.51 14.20
C MET A 33 -26.40 -16.53 13.85
N PHE A 34 -26.77 -17.81 13.75
CA PHE A 34 -25.86 -18.89 13.36
C PHE A 34 -25.27 -18.68 11.97
N LEU A 35 -26.00 -18.03 11.05
CA LEU A 35 -25.48 -17.72 9.73
C LEU A 35 -24.62 -16.44 9.72
N PHE A 36 -25.12 -15.36 10.33
CA PHE A 36 -24.51 -14.04 10.22
C PHE A 36 -23.25 -13.88 11.07
N VAL A 37 -23.25 -14.39 12.30
CA VAL A 37 -22.13 -14.21 13.24
C VAL A 37 -20.83 -14.81 12.70
N PRO A 38 -20.78 -16.08 12.25
CA PRO A 38 -19.56 -16.64 11.66
C PRO A 38 -19.17 -15.89 10.38
N SER A 39 -20.15 -15.51 9.56
CA SER A 39 -19.90 -14.82 8.29
C SER A 39 -19.21 -13.47 8.51
N ILE A 40 -19.73 -12.65 9.42
CA ILE A 40 -19.15 -11.36 9.76
C ILE A 40 -17.73 -11.55 10.31
N PHE A 41 -17.54 -12.51 11.21
CA PHE A 41 -16.23 -12.81 11.79
C PHE A 41 -15.20 -13.21 10.73
N ILE A 42 -15.56 -14.12 9.83
CA ILE A 42 -14.69 -14.54 8.71
C ILE A 42 -14.34 -13.34 7.83
N ILE A 43 -15.33 -12.52 7.45
CA ILE A 43 -15.10 -11.34 6.60
C ILE A 43 -14.12 -10.38 7.27
N LEU A 44 -14.28 -10.10 8.56
CA LEU A 44 -13.38 -9.23 9.31
C LEU A 44 -11.94 -9.75 9.30
N ILE A 45 -11.73 -11.04 9.56
CA ILE A 45 -10.39 -11.66 9.52
C ILE A 45 -9.78 -11.56 8.12
N ILE A 46 -10.55 -11.93 7.09
CA ILE A 46 -10.07 -11.88 5.69
C ILE A 46 -9.67 -10.44 5.34
N TYR A 47 -10.51 -9.46 5.65
CA TYR A 47 -10.21 -8.06 5.34
C TYR A 47 -8.98 -7.56 6.08
N GLN A 48 -8.80 -7.94 7.34
CA GLN A 48 -7.61 -7.58 8.12
C GLN A 48 -6.34 -8.16 7.50
N ILE A 49 -6.36 -9.44 7.12
CA ILE A 49 -5.25 -10.12 6.46
C ILE A 49 -4.95 -9.48 5.10
N LEU A 50 -5.97 -9.23 4.28
CA LEU A 50 -5.80 -8.60 2.97
C LEU A 50 -5.32 -7.16 3.06
N ASN A 51 -5.78 -6.40 4.06
CA ASN A 51 -5.30 -5.05 4.29
C ASN A 51 -3.81 -5.04 4.62
N ARG A 52 -3.32 -6.05 5.35
CA ARG A 52 -1.91 -6.22 5.68
C ARG A 52 -1.07 -6.71 4.50
N LEU A 53 -1.57 -7.67 3.72
CA LEU A 53 -0.85 -8.22 2.57
C LEU A 53 -0.78 -7.24 1.40
N PHE A 54 -1.77 -6.36 1.25
CA PHE A 54 -1.89 -5.46 0.11
C PHE A 54 -2.05 -4.00 0.54
N GLU A 55 -1.24 -3.49 1.46
CA GLU A 55 -1.45 -2.16 2.08
C GLU A 55 -1.68 -1.03 1.06
N SER A 56 -0.89 -0.99 -0.02
CA SER A 56 -0.97 -0.01 -1.11
C SER A 56 -1.87 -0.40 -2.30
N GLY A 57 -2.51 -1.57 -2.26
CA GLY A 57 -3.32 -2.10 -3.37
C GLY A 57 -4.66 -1.36 -3.57
N PRO A 58 -5.19 -1.31 -4.82
CA PRO A 58 -6.48 -0.68 -5.10
C PRO A 58 -7.63 -1.39 -4.36
N ARG A 59 -8.53 -0.60 -3.74
CA ARG A 59 -9.65 -1.11 -2.92
C ARG A 59 -10.50 -2.17 -3.61
N LYS A 60 -10.72 -2.03 -4.93
CA LYS A 60 -11.51 -2.99 -5.72
C LYS A 60 -10.87 -4.39 -5.75
N PHE A 61 -9.54 -4.45 -5.79
CA PHE A 61 -8.82 -5.71 -5.81
C PHE A 61 -8.88 -6.41 -4.45
N LYS A 62 -8.72 -5.66 -3.35
CA LYS A 62 -8.93 -6.17 -1.98
C LYS A 62 -10.33 -6.73 -1.80
N PHE A 63 -11.35 -6.02 -2.29
CA PHE A 63 -12.73 -6.48 -2.23
C PHE A 63 -12.92 -7.79 -2.99
N LEU A 64 -12.41 -7.87 -4.23
CA LEU A 64 -12.55 -9.06 -5.07
C LEU A 64 -11.84 -10.28 -4.44
N PHE A 65 -10.62 -10.10 -3.92
CA PHE A 65 -9.91 -11.13 -3.18
C PHE A 65 -10.63 -11.53 -1.90
N GLY A 66 -11.21 -10.56 -1.18
CA GLY A 66 -11.96 -10.82 0.04
C GLY A 66 -13.18 -11.70 -0.20
N VAL A 67 -13.97 -11.37 -1.23
CA VAL A 67 -15.11 -12.18 -1.66
C VAL A 67 -14.65 -13.54 -2.17
N GLY A 68 -13.58 -13.61 -2.94
CA GLY A 68 -13.01 -14.87 -3.44
C GLY A 68 -12.60 -15.81 -2.31
N PHE A 69 -11.82 -15.32 -1.34
CA PHE A 69 -11.42 -16.10 -0.16
C PHE A 69 -12.63 -16.55 0.67
N TYR A 70 -13.61 -15.67 0.86
CA TYR A 70 -14.84 -16.02 1.58
C TYR A 70 -15.59 -17.18 0.91
N LEU A 71 -15.74 -17.13 -0.42
CA LEU A 71 -16.36 -18.21 -1.19
C LEU A 71 -15.58 -19.51 -1.09
N VAL A 72 -14.24 -19.46 -1.11
CA VAL A 72 -13.39 -20.66 -0.93
C VAL A 72 -13.61 -21.29 0.44
N ILE A 73 -13.69 -20.48 1.51
CA ILE A 73 -13.94 -20.96 2.88
C ILE A 73 -15.30 -21.67 2.97
N ILE A 74 -16.33 -21.12 2.33
CA ILE A 74 -17.65 -21.78 2.26
C ILE A 74 -17.56 -23.08 1.47
N PHE A 75 -16.96 -23.04 0.28
CA PHE A 75 -16.93 -24.17 -0.64
C PHE A 75 -16.11 -25.35 -0.11
N GLN A 76 -15.04 -25.08 0.63
CA GLN A 76 -14.20 -26.08 1.29
C GLN A 76 -14.83 -26.63 2.59
N GLY A 77 -16.01 -26.14 3.00
CA GLY A 77 -16.68 -26.60 4.21
C GLY A 77 -16.09 -26.08 5.53
N PHE A 78 -15.11 -25.17 5.48
CA PHE A 78 -14.55 -24.55 6.69
C PHE A 78 -15.58 -23.69 7.44
N TYR A 79 -16.66 -23.28 6.78
CA TYR A 79 -17.77 -22.56 7.41
C TYR A 79 -18.30 -23.27 8.66
N ALA A 80 -18.43 -24.60 8.64
CA ALA A 80 -18.91 -25.37 9.79
C ALA A 80 -18.00 -25.24 11.02
N VAL A 81 -16.69 -25.12 10.80
CA VAL A 81 -15.71 -24.89 11.87
C VAL A 81 -15.95 -23.53 12.53
N PHE A 82 -16.09 -22.47 11.74
CA PHE A 82 -16.39 -21.14 12.25
C PHE A 82 -17.76 -21.07 12.93
N ALA A 83 -18.77 -21.76 12.39
CA ALA A 83 -20.10 -21.83 12.98
C ALA A 83 -20.12 -22.56 14.33
N TYR A 84 -19.32 -23.62 14.47
CA TYR A 84 -19.13 -24.31 15.74
C TYR A 84 -18.51 -23.40 16.81
N PHE A 85 -17.53 -22.57 16.44
CA PHE A 85 -16.96 -21.57 17.34
C PHE A 85 -17.90 -20.38 17.59
N ALA A 86 -18.82 -20.06 16.67
CA ALA A 86 -19.68 -18.90 16.80
C ALA A 86 -20.81 -19.02 17.81
N GLY A 87 -21.33 -20.22 18.03
CA GLY A 87 -22.41 -20.44 18.99
C GLY A 87 -21.96 -20.17 20.44
N PRO A 88 -21.40 -21.17 21.14
CA PRO A 88 -21.10 -21.07 22.57
C PRO A 88 -20.01 -20.05 22.93
N TYR A 89 -19.25 -19.56 21.95
CA TYR A 89 -18.03 -18.79 22.18
C TYR A 89 -18.06 -17.41 21.52
N PHE A 90 -19.23 -16.80 21.27
CA PHE A 90 -19.29 -15.46 20.66
C PHE A 90 -18.44 -14.41 21.40
N ILE A 91 -18.50 -14.40 22.73
CA ILE A 91 -17.66 -13.52 23.58
C ILE A 91 -16.19 -13.84 23.40
N PHE A 92 -15.86 -15.13 23.34
CA PHE A 92 -14.51 -15.60 23.08
C PHE A 92 -14.04 -15.27 21.66
N LEU A 93 -14.91 -15.24 20.64
CA LEU A 93 -14.58 -14.78 19.29
C LEU A 93 -14.27 -13.29 19.28
N ILE A 94 -15.03 -12.46 20.00
CA ILE A 94 -14.71 -11.04 20.17
C ILE A 94 -13.35 -10.88 20.85
N PHE A 95 -13.09 -11.66 21.90
CA PHE A 95 -11.80 -11.66 22.59
C PHE A 95 -10.65 -12.09 21.67
N VAL A 96 -10.81 -13.18 20.91
CA VAL A 96 -9.83 -13.68 19.94
C VAL A 96 -9.61 -12.67 18.83
N TYR A 97 -10.66 -12.01 18.34
CA TYR A 97 -10.55 -10.94 17.36
C TYR A 97 -9.76 -9.75 17.91
N GLY A 98 -10.07 -9.32 19.13
CA GLY A 98 -9.35 -8.25 19.82
C GLY A 98 -7.87 -8.59 20.04
N LEU A 99 -7.58 -9.83 20.44
CA LEU A 99 -6.20 -10.32 20.59
C LEU A 99 -5.48 -10.37 19.24
N PHE A 100 -6.14 -10.83 18.18
CA PHE A 100 -5.59 -10.86 16.83
C PHE A 100 -5.31 -9.44 16.31
N PHE A 101 -6.22 -8.50 16.56
CA PHE A 101 -6.02 -7.08 16.25
C PHE A 101 -4.82 -6.50 16.99
N TYR A 102 -4.75 -6.73 18.31
CA TYR A 102 -3.62 -6.31 19.15
C TYR A 102 -2.29 -6.87 18.63
N LEU A 103 -2.23 -8.16 18.34
CA LEU A 103 -1.02 -8.82 17.82
C LEU A 103 -0.62 -8.28 16.46
N ILE A 104 -1.58 -8.01 15.56
CA ILE A 104 -1.28 -7.46 14.24
C ILE A 104 -0.71 -6.05 14.33
N GLU A 105 -1.29 -5.21 15.20
CA GLU A 105 -0.89 -3.81 15.37
C GLU A 105 0.46 -3.68 16.08
N HIS A 106 0.69 -4.46 17.13
CA HIS A 106 1.90 -4.36 17.96
C HIS A 106 3.10 -5.13 17.42
N PHE A 107 2.88 -6.16 16.60
CA PHE A 107 3.95 -6.90 15.94
C PHE A 107 3.86 -6.67 14.43
N PRO A 108 4.35 -5.52 13.92
CA PRO A 108 4.51 -5.32 12.49
C PRO A 108 5.49 -6.37 11.97
N ILE A 109 4.99 -7.33 11.20
CA ILE A 109 5.81 -8.24 10.38
C ILE A 109 6.62 -7.32 9.46
N ALA A 110 7.90 -7.21 9.79
CA ALA A 110 8.88 -6.27 9.28
C ALA A 110 8.62 -5.76 7.85
N ARG A 111 8.12 -4.52 7.73
CA ARG A 111 8.24 -3.73 6.50
C ARG A 111 9.69 -3.27 6.36
N ARG A 112 10.54 -4.12 5.78
CA ARG A 112 11.86 -3.70 5.25
C ARG A 112 11.75 -2.85 3.98
N GLU A 113 10.56 -2.72 3.38
CA GLU A 113 10.40 -2.05 2.09
C GLU A 113 10.23 -0.52 2.21
N ASP A 114 9.65 -0.02 3.30
CA ASP A 114 9.43 1.41 3.48
C ASP A 114 10.73 2.19 3.79
N GLU A 115 11.65 1.61 4.56
CA GLU A 115 12.98 2.21 4.81
C GLU A 115 13.79 2.34 3.51
N ILE A 116 13.70 1.38 2.59
CA ILE A 116 14.44 1.43 1.32
C ILE A 116 13.89 2.54 0.41
N ILE A 117 12.56 2.76 0.43
CA ILE A 117 11.93 3.81 -0.38
C ILE A 117 12.24 5.20 0.19
N GLU A 118 12.25 5.36 1.52
CA GLU A 118 12.60 6.64 2.16
C GLU A 118 14.09 6.98 2.02
N VAL A 119 14.99 6.00 2.15
CA VAL A 119 16.44 6.20 1.91
C VAL A 119 16.69 6.57 0.45
N ARG A 120 16.04 5.89 -0.51
CA ARG A 120 16.20 6.19 -1.94
C ARG A 120 15.58 7.53 -2.35
N GLN A 121 14.53 8.00 -1.67
CA GLN A 121 14.00 9.35 -1.85
C GLN A 121 14.86 10.43 -1.19
N ARG A 122 15.46 10.16 -0.02
CA ARG A 122 16.46 11.05 0.59
C ARG A 122 17.72 11.17 -0.27
N GLU A 123 18.14 10.09 -0.93
CA GLU A 123 19.25 10.13 -1.89
C GLU A 123 18.87 10.94 -3.14
N LYS A 124 17.70 10.70 -3.75
CA LYS A 124 17.26 11.50 -4.91
C LYS A 124 17.03 12.98 -4.58
N GLY A 125 16.54 13.29 -3.38
CA GLY A 125 16.35 14.66 -2.91
C GLY A 125 17.66 15.37 -2.54
N LYS A 126 18.66 14.66 -2.00
CA LYS A 126 20.00 15.21 -1.77
C LYS A 126 20.81 15.34 -3.07
N GLN A 127 20.62 14.43 -4.02
CA GLN A 127 21.35 14.44 -5.28
C GLN A 127 20.87 15.53 -6.24
N SER A 128 19.63 16.04 -6.10
CA SER A 128 19.19 17.22 -6.85
C SER A 128 19.62 18.56 -6.25
N VAL A 129 19.98 18.59 -4.95
CA VAL A 129 20.35 19.83 -4.22
C VAL A 129 21.87 19.98 -4.04
N MET A 130 22.65 18.94 -4.34
CA MET A 130 24.08 18.93 -4.01
C MET A 130 24.98 18.51 -5.18
N PHE A 131 24.71 18.99 -6.39
CA PHE A 131 25.85 19.29 -7.28
C PHE A 131 26.35 20.68 -6.87
N PRO A 132 27.53 20.81 -6.24
CA PRO A 132 28.06 22.12 -5.91
C PRO A 132 28.05 22.95 -7.19
N PHE A 133 27.55 24.18 -7.09
CA PHE A 133 27.32 25.09 -8.20
C PHE A 133 28.51 25.14 -9.20
N ASN A 134 29.71 25.02 -8.65
CA ASN A 134 30.96 25.01 -9.39
C ASN A 134 31.15 23.75 -10.26
N GLU A 135 30.78 22.54 -9.81
CA GLU A 135 30.92 21.31 -10.60
C GLU A 135 29.95 21.27 -11.78
N ARG A 136 28.71 21.73 -11.58
CA ARG A 136 27.73 21.79 -12.68
C ARG A 136 28.16 22.78 -13.76
N ARG A 137 28.77 23.90 -13.35
CA ARG A 137 29.36 24.88 -14.27
C ARG A 137 30.56 24.28 -15.01
N GLU A 138 31.44 23.57 -14.31
CA GLU A 138 32.61 22.92 -14.92
C GLU A 138 32.21 21.83 -15.94
N MET A 139 31.16 21.05 -15.65
CA MET A 139 30.61 20.09 -16.62
C MET A 139 30.05 20.77 -17.87
N LEU A 140 29.29 21.87 -17.71
CA LEU A 140 28.74 22.63 -18.83
C LEU A 140 29.84 23.29 -19.67
N GLU A 141 30.92 23.77 -19.04
CA GLU A 141 32.08 24.31 -19.74
C GLU A 141 32.83 23.21 -20.53
N LYS A 142 32.99 22.00 -19.95
CA LYS A 142 33.56 20.83 -20.65
C LYS A 142 32.69 20.38 -21.83
N GLU A 143 31.38 20.29 -21.66
CA GLU A 143 30.46 19.95 -22.77
C GLU A 143 30.50 20.99 -23.89
N LEU A 144 30.65 22.28 -23.56
CA LEU A 144 30.73 23.36 -24.54
C LEU A 144 32.02 23.27 -25.37
N ILE A 145 33.14 22.87 -24.77
CA ILE A 145 34.41 22.63 -25.48
C ILE A 145 34.23 21.47 -26.47
N ILE A 146 33.66 20.35 -26.02
CA ILE A 146 33.42 19.17 -26.86
C ILE A 146 32.52 19.52 -28.05
N CYS A 147 31.40 20.22 -27.82
CA CYS A 147 30.52 20.64 -28.92
C CYS A 147 31.20 21.61 -29.89
N LYS A 148 32.11 22.48 -29.42
CA LYS A 148 32.89 23.37 -30.30
C LYS A 148 33.87 22.58 -31.16
N GLU A 149 34.53 21.58 -30.60
CA GLU A 149 35.43 20.68 -31.33
C GLU A 149 34.66 19.84 -32.36
N GLU A 150 33.49 19.30 -32.00
CA GLU A 150 32.61 18.60 -32.95
C GLU A 150 32.20 19.50 -34.12
N ILE A 151 31.75 20.72 -33.84
CA ILE A 151 31.38 21.70 -34.88
C ILE A 151 32.59 22.05 -35.77
N ALA A 152 33.77 22.24 -35.18
CA ALA A 152 34.99 22.53 -35.92
C ALA A 152 35.40 21.36 -36.83
N ASN A 153 35.29 20.13 -36.32
CA ASN A 153 35.62 18.92 -37.05
C ASN A 153 34.64 18.65 -38.20
N ILE A 154 33.33 18.83 -37.97
CA ILE A 154 32.29 18.72 -39.01
C ILE A 154 32.50 19.78 -40.11
N LYS A 155 32.90 21.00 -39.74
CA LYS A 155 33.22 22.07 -40.71
C LYS A 155 34.50 21.77 -41.50
N ALA A 156 35.52 21.22 -40.86
CA ALA A 156 36.80 20.90 -41.49
C ALA A 156 36.74 19.68 -42.42
N THR A 157 35.87 18.70 -42.11
CA THR A 157 35.74 17.45 -42.90
C THR A 157 34.90 17.61 -44.16
N GLY A 158 34.27 18.76 -44.41
CA GLY A 158 33.62 19.08 -45.69
C GLY A 158 32.54 18.05 -46.11
N ARG A 159 31.92 17.35 -45.17
CA ARG A 159 30.83 16.40 -45.47
C ARG A 159 29.57 17.15 -45.85
N GLY A 160 29.42 17.40 -47.15
CA GLY A 160 28.31 18.12 -47.78
C GLY A 160 26.90 17.52 -47.64
N ASN A 161 26.68 16.54 -46.76
CA ASN A 161 25.36 15.98 -46.46
C ASN A 161 24.92 16.12 -44.99
N ASP A 162 25.77 16.62 -44.10
CA ASP A 162 25.53 16.62 -42.64
C ASP A 162 24.98 17.98 -42.13
N HIS A 163 24.24 18.71 -42.98
CA HIS A 163 23.62 19.99 -42.60
C HIS A 163 22.68 19.86 -41.38
N GLY A 164 22.03 18.69 -41.21
CA GLY A 164 21.19 18.39 -40.05
C GLY A 164 21.98 18.19 -38.75
N GLU A 165 23.13 17.53 -38.82
CA GLU A 165 23.99 17.29 -37.65
C GLU A 165 24.66 18.58 -37.18
N LEU A 166 25.13 19.40 -38.12
CA LEU A 166 25.67 20.73 -37.82
C LEU A 166 24.60 21.64 -37.19
N ALA A 167 23.37 21.63 -37.70
CA ALA A 167 22.27 22.42 -37.15
C ALA A 167 21.89 21.96 -35.72
N ASN A 168 21.90 20.65 -35.47
CA ASN A 168 21.64 20.09 -34.14
C ASN A 168 22.76 20.42 -33.14
N ALA A 169 24.03 20.33 -33.56
CA ALA A 169 25.17 20.70 -32.73
C ALA A 169 25.15 22.21 -32.37
N ILE A 170 24.83 23.08 -33.32
CA ILE A 170 24.68 24.53 -33.08
C ILE A 170 23.53 24.82 -32.11
N ARG A 171 22.38 24.15 -32.26
CA ARG A 171 21.25 24.30 -31.32
C ARG A 171 21.61 23.85 -29.91
N ARG A 172 22.35 22.74 -29.77
CA ARG A 172 22.85 22.24 -28.48
C ARG A 172 23.82 23.24 -27.84
N GLN A 173 24.75 23.79 -28.61
CA GLN A 173 25.65 24.85 -28.15
C GLN A 173 24.88 26.08 -27.63
N GLN A 174 23.87 26.54 -28.36
CA GLN A 174 23.05 27.70 -27.95
C GLN A 174 22.26 27.43 -26.66
N GLN A 175 21.77 26.21 -26.46
CA GLN A 175 21.07 25.84 -25.22
C GLN A 175 22.01 25.82 -24.02
N ILE A 176 23.22 25.29 -24.17
CA ILE A 176 24.25 25.25 -23.13
C ILE A 176 24.72 26.68 -22.79
N GLU A 177 24.98 27.53 -23.80
CA GLU A 177 25.33 28.94 -23.58
C GLU A 177 24.22 29.73 -22.88
N LYS A 178 22.95 29.46 -23.21
CA LYS A 178 21.81 30.07 -22.54
C LYS A 178 21.67 29.60 -21.09
N ALA A 179 22.01 28.34 -20.81
CA ALA A 179 22.03 27.81 -19.45
C ALA A 179 23.16 28.44 -18.61
N LEU A 180 24.34 28.66 -19.19
CA LEU A 180 25.48 29.35 -18.56
C LEU A 180 25.22 30.84 -18.28
N LYS A 181 24.43 31.52 -19.12
CA LYS A 181 24.13 32.96 -18.97
C LYS A 181 22.99 33.28 -18.00
N ARG A 182 22.19 32.29 -17.58
CA ARG A 182 21.13 32.54 -16.58
C ARG A 182 21.79 32.75 -15.22
N PRO A 183 21.44 33.81 -14.46
CA PRO A 183 21.85 33.91 -13.07
C PRO A 183 21.23 32.71 -12.35
N PHE A 184 22.09 31.81 -11.87
CA PHE A 184 21.67 30.69 -11.05
C PHE A 184 21.42 31.24 -9.64
N GLY A 185 20.24 31.84 -9.47
CA GLY A 185 19.69 32.29 -8.19
C GLY A 185 18.78 31.24 -7.60
#